data_AF-A0A396TZ21-F1
#
_entry.id   AF-A0A396TZ21-F1
#
_cell.length_a   1.000
_cell.length_b   1.000
_cell.length_c   1.000
_cell.angle_alpha   90.00
_cell.angle_beta   90.00
_cell.angle_gamma   90.00
#
_symmetry.space_group_name_H-M   'P 1'
#
loop_
_entity.id
_entity.type
_entity.pdbx_description
1 polymer ?
#
loop_
_entity_poly.entity_id
_entity_poly.type
_entity_poly.pdbx_seq_one_letter_code
_entity_poly.pdbx_strand_id
1 'polypeptide(L)'
;MFSQLFKNTPIVDDGTKAWIYDSFLWCLQNFDVDYFKQKSQIILPSNDFYPGKCSSPQEMAQTIFTNTLSYAGMSNWPIELVDISNYRNESMTQLALSKPIRGESSKIQYLIPSNTIKIPYQIDQIRQPQDFIAYLVQHLASIMLAQLKLTVPGGNDLQPQAIDLIACFLGFGVIFSNTAYQFKGGCGSCNIKALNRQNALPEVETVYALALFCASKGIAVSKIKPHLKSHLFKTLKSAHKEITYNLKDKNTQEYQLFFQVTNPA
;
A
#
# COMPACT_ATOMS: atom_id res chain seq x y z
N MET A 1 -20.38 -32.87 -26.82
CA MET A 1 -20.57 -32.16 -25.54
C MET A 1 -19.29 -32.26 -24.70
N PHE A 2 -18.22 -31.57 -25.10
CA PHE A 2 -16.90 -31.62 -24.45
C PHE A 2 -16.43 -30.24 -23.96
N SER A 3 -17.34 -29.42 -23.43
CA SER A 3 -17.05 -28.03 -23.03
C SER A 3 -17.21 -27.74 -21.54
N GLN A 4 -17.01 -28.74 -20.67
CA GLN A 4 -17.05 -28.56 -19.21
C GLN A 4 -15.74 -28.94 -18.49
N LEU A 5 -14.67 -29.25 -19.22
CA LEU A 5 -13.37 -29.54 -18.64
C LEU A 5 -12.62 -28.22 -18.43
N PHE A 6 -12.27 -27.95 -17.17
CA PHE A 6 -11.64 -26.73 -16.62
C PHE A 6 -12.57 -25.58 -16.27
N LYS A 7 -13.45 -25.76 -15.25
CA LYS A 7 -13.79 -24.63 -14.39
C LYS A 7 -12.50 -24.23 -13.65
N ASN A 8 -11.85 -23.16 -14.10
CA ASN A 8 -10.75 -22.57 -13.34
C ASN A 8 -11.28 -22.16 -11.97
N THR A 9 -10.68 -22.71 -10.90
CA THR A 9 -10.92 -22.20 -9.55
C THR A 9 -10.54 -20.72 -9.55
N PRO A 10 -11.46 -19.82 -9.14
CA PRO A 10 -11.16 -18.40 -9.10
C PRO A 10 -10.05 -18.16 -8.06
N ILE A 11 -9.18 -17.19 -8.35
CA ILE A 11 -7.98 -16.93 -7.52
C ILE A 11 -8.36 -16.43 -6.13
N VAL A 12 -9.42 -15.62 -6.09
CA VAL A 12 -10.17 -15.19 -4.90
C VAL A 12 -11.66 -15.40 -5.21
N ASP A 13 -12.52 -15.55 -4.21
CA ASP A 13 -13.96 -15.64 -4.44
C ASP A 13 -14.53 -14.34 -5.02
N ASP A 14 -15.72 -14.42 -5.63
CA ASP A 14 -16.30 -13.29 -6.36
C ASP A 14 -16.63 -12.09 -5.46
N GLY A 15 -16.99 -12.32 -4.19
CA GLY A 15 -17.26 -11.25 -3.23
C GLY A 15 -15.98 -10.49 -2.86
N THR A 16 -14.92 -11.23 -2.54
CA THR A 16 -13.58 -10.66 -2.29
C THR A 16 -13.04 -9.93 -3.52
N LYS A 17 -13.24 -10.50 -4.71
CA LYS A 17 -12.87 -9.85 -5.97
C LYS A 17 -13.58 -8.50 -6.13
N ALA A 18 -14.90 -8.48 -6.01
CA ALA A 18 -15.68 -7.26 -6.12
C ALA A 18 -15.22 -6.21 -5.10
N TRP A 19 -15.00 -6.61 -3.85
CA TRP A 19 -14.50 -5.72 -2.80
C TRP A 19 -13.12 -5.13 -3.10
N ILE A 20 -12.18 -5.91 -3.65
CA ILE A 20 -10.86 -5.41 -4.05
C ILE A 20 -10.99 -4.36 -5.16
N TYR A 21 -11.83 -4.61 -6.17
CA TYR A 21 -12.06 -3.65 -7.24
C TYR A 21 -12.72 -2.37 -6.73
N ASP A 22 -13.78 -2.48 -5.94
CA ASP A 22 -14.49 -1.34 -5.34
C ASP A 22 -13.56 -0.50 -4.48
N SER A 23 -12.73 -1.16 -3.66
CA SER A 23 -11.73 -0.50 -2.82
C SER A 23 -10.64 0.19 -3.63
N PHE A 24 -10.18 -0.42 -4.72
CA PHE A 24 -9.19 0.19 -5.60
C PHE A 24 -9.76 1.41 -6.36
N LEU A 25 -10.99 1.31 -6.85
CA LEU A 25 -11.71 2.42 -7.48
C LEU A 25 -11.96 3.56 -6.50
N TRP A 26 -12.35 3.23 -5.28
CA TRP A 26 -12.49 4.18 -4.18
C TRP A 26 -11.15 4.88 -3.89
N CYS A 27 -10.02 4.17 -3.93
CA CYS A 27 -8.69 4.80 -3.79
C CYS A 27 -8.42 5.80 -4.91
N LEU A 28 -8.76 5.47 -6.17
CA LEU A 28 -8.58 6.39 -7.30
C LEU A 28 -9.39 7.69 -7.12
N GLN A 29 -10.63 7.57 -6.62
CA GLN A 29 -11.52 8.73 -6.38
C GLN A 29 -11.03 9.62 -5.24
N ASN A 30 -10.46 9.03 -4.19
CA ASN A 30 -10.15 9.73 -2.96
C ASN A 30 -8.69 10.17 -2.82
N PHE A 31 -7.75 9.47 -3.46
CA PHE A 31 -6.31 9.66 -3.27
C PHE A 31 -5.59 10.10 -4.55
N ASP A 32 -6.19 11.03 -5.29
CA ASP A 32 -5.63 11.68 -6.49
C ASP A 32 -5.31 10.71 -7.63
N VAL A 33 -6.31 10.50 -8.49
CA VAL A 33 -6.19 9.67 -9.71
C VAL A 33 -5.07 10.14 -10.65
N ASP A 34 -4.85 11.45 -10.78
CA ASP A 34 -3.80 11.99 -11.66
C ASP A 34 -2.41 11.65 -11.14
N TYR A 35 -2.19 11.78 -9.83
CA TYR A 35 -0.94 11.36 -9.20
C TYR A 35 -0.73 9.85 -9.40
N PHE A 36 -1.77 9.04 -9.19
CA PHE A 36 -1.70 7.60 -9.45
C PHE A 36 -1.32 7.29 -10.91
N LYS A 37 -1.93 7.99 -11.88
CA LYS A 37 -1.67 7.79 -13.30
C LYS A 37 -0.25 8.15 -13.71
N GLN A 38 0.21 9.32 -13.27
CA GLN A 38 1.39 9.96 -13.83
C GLN A 38 2.66 9.72 -13.00
N LYS A 39 2.51 9.48 -11.68
CA LYS A 39 3.62 9.53 -10.73
C LYS A 39 3.76 8.28 -9.87
N SER A 40 2.68 7.58 -9.51
CA SER A 40 2.79 6.35 -8.71
C SER A 40 3.56 5.26 -9.44
N GLN A 41 4.52 4.67 -8.74
CA GLN A 41 5.41 3.63 -9.24
C GLN A 41 5.16 2.32 -8.50
N ILE A 42 5.53 1.18 -9.11
CA ILE A 42 5.66 -0.06 -8.35
C ILE A 42 6.97 -0.01 -7.57
N ILE A 43 6.87 -0.02 -6.24
CA ILE A 43 8.04 0.09 -5.36
C ILE A 43 8.58 -1.30 -5.08
N LEU A 44 9.87 -1.49 -5.37
CA LEU A 44 10.55 -2.78 -5.24
C LEU A 44 11.50 -2.76 -4.05
N PRO A 45 11.67 -3.89 -3.33
CA PRO A 45 12.70 -4.04 -2.30
C PRO A 45 14.08 -4.18 -2.95
N SER A 46 14.57 -3.11 -3.58
CA SER A 46 15.86 -3.05 -4.26
C SER A 46 16.63 -1.79 -3.89
N ASN A 47 17.94 -1.80 -4.18
CA ASN A 47 18.81 -0.63 -3.95
C ASN A 47 18.44 0.60 -4.80
N ASP A 48 17.64 0.42 -5.86
CA ASP A 48 17.16 1.53 -6.68
C ASP A 48 16.13 2.39 -5.92
N PHE A 49 15.35 1.77 -5.04
CA PHE A 49 14.36 2.43 -4.18
C PHE A 49 14.88 2.66 -2.75
N TYR A 50 15.68 1.73 -2.24
CA TYR A 50 16.20 1.79 -0.87
C TYR A 50 17.70 1.55 -0.88
N PRO A 51 18.50 2.59 -1.17
CA PRO A 51 19.96 2.47 -1.17
C PRO A 51 20.46 2.04 0.21
N GLY A 52 21.20 0.93 0.28
CA GLY A 52 21.70 0.38 1.55
C GLY A 52 22.91 1.09 2.15
N LYS A 53 23.28 2.30 1.71
CA LYS A 53 24.48 3.02 2.16
C LYS A 53 24.08 4.14 3.13
N CYS A 54 24.34 3.93 4.42
CA CYS A 54 24.19 4.92 5.48
C CYS A 54 25.35 4.82 6.47
N SER A 55 25.67 5.90 7.16
CA SER A 55 26.74 5.96 8.18
C SER A 55 26.31 5.46 9.56
N SER A 56 24.99 5.34 9.81
CA SER A 56 24.43 4.83 11.06
C SER A 56 23.08 4.12 10.86
N PRO A 57 22.64 3.27 11.80
CA PRO A 57 21.28 2.73 11.82
C PRO A 57 20.20 3.82 11.82
N GLN A 58 20.39 4.91 12.56
CA GLN A 58 19.42 6.01 12.65
C GLN A 58 19.24 6.70 11.30
N GLU A 59 20.36 6.98 10.61
CA GLU A 59 20.33 7.53 9.26
C GLU A 59 19.65 6.56 8.28
N MET A 60 19.85 5.25 8.44
CA MET A 60 19.17 4.23 7.64
C MET A 60 17.66 4.24 7.86
N ALA A 61 17.19 4.32 9.10
CA ALA A 61 15.77 4.46 9.41
C ALA A 61 15.18 5.72 8.77
N GLN A 62 15.84 6.86 8.93
CA GLN A 62 15.39 8.13 8.38
C GLN A 62 15.38 8.13 6.84
N THR A 63 16.37 7.49 6.22
CA THR A 63 16.44 7.34 4.75
C THR A 63 15.29 6.47 4.24
N ILE A 64 15.06 5.31 4.86
CA ILE A 64 13.93 4.43 4.53
C ILE A 64 12.60 5.19 4.68
N PHE A 65 12.43 5.93 5.76
CA PHE A 65 11.22 6.71 6.00
C PHE A 65 11.01 7.81 4.97
N THR A 66 12.03 8.62 4.70
CA THR A 66 11.97 9.73 3.74
C THR A 66 11.66 9.23 2.34
N ASN A 67 12.32 8.15 1.90
CA ASN A 67 12.04 7.53 0.60
C ASN A 67 10.61 6.98 0.56
N THR A 68 10.16 6.31 1.63
CA THR A 68 8.80 5.75 1.70
C THR A 68 7.73 6.83 1.62
N LEU A 69 7.89 7.96 2.33
CA LEU A 69 7.03 9.13 2.19
C LEU A 69 7.01 9.65 0.76
N SER A 70 8.18 9.80 0.14
CA SER A 70 8.31 10.29 -1.23
C SER A 70 7.59 9.38 -2.23
N TYR A 71 7.79 8.07 -2.13
CA TYR A 71 7.15 7.09 -3.02
C TYR A 71 5.63 7.03 -2.82
N ALA A 72 5.15 7.18 -1.58
CA ALA A 72 3.73 7.32 -1.29
C ALA A 72 3.12 8.63 -1.80
N GLY A 73 3.94 9.61 -2.18
CA GLY A 73 3.51 10.95 -2.58
C GLY A 73 3.14 11.84 -1.40
N MET A 74 3.70 11.58 -0.22
CA MET A 74 3.35 12.24 1.03
C MET A 74 4.46 13.13 1.59
N SER A 75 5.43 13.56 0.78
CA SER A 75 6.58 14.38 1.25
C SER A 75 6.18 15.71 1.91
N ASN A 76 5.05 16.29 1.51
CA ASN A 76 4.53 17.53 2.12
C ASN A 76 3.69 17.28 3.38
N TRP A 77 3.43 16.02 3.74
CA TRP A 77 2.68 15.70 4.95
C TRP A 77 3.57 15.90 6.17
N PRO A 78 3.04 16.46 7.27
CA PRO A 78 3.81 16.77 8.46
C PRO A 78 3.99 15.52 9.32
N ILE A 79 4.64 14.50 8.78
CA ILE A 79 4.84 13.20 9.42
C ILE A 79 6.30 13.09 9.83
N GLU A 80 6.54 12.64 11.06
CA GLU A 80 7.87 12.49 11.63
C GLU A 80 8.07 11.06 12.13
N LEU A 81 9.25 10.51 11.87
CA LEU A 81 9.69 9.24 12.45
C LEU A 81 10.36 9.51 13.79
N VAL A 82 9.83 8.94 14.88
CA VAL A 82 10.35 9.19 16.24
C VAL A 82 10.71 7.89 16.95
N ASP A 83 11.83 7.89 17.67
CA ASP A 83 12.20 6.73 18.47
C ASP A 83 11.14 6.49 19.57
N ILE A 84 10.75 5.23 19.78
CA ILE A 84 9.72 4.82 20.74
C ILE A 84 10.04 5.29 22.17
N SER A 85 11.31 5.44 22.54
CA SER A 85 11.73 5.98 23.84
C SER A 85 11.34 7.44 24.05
N ASN A 86 11.20 8.20 22.96
CA ASN A 86 10.79 9.61 22.96
C ASN A 86 9.31 9.80 22.59
N TYR A 87 8.63 8.72 22.17
CA TYR A 87 7.23 8.78 21.79
C TYR A 87 6.33 8.92 23.02
N ARG A 88 5.40 9.88 22.94
CA ARG A 88 4.30 10.02 23.90
C ARG A 88 3.01 9.75 23.17
N ASN A 89 2.10 9.03 23.82
CA ASN A 89 0.77 8.80 23.27
C ASN A 89 0.03 10.15 23.25
N GLU A 90 -0.11 10.71 22.05
CA GLU A 90 -0.73 12.00 21.78
C GLU A 90 -1.88 11.78 20.79
N SER A 91 -2.96 12.56 20.92
CA SER A 91 -4.02 12.56 19.91
C SER A 91 -3.46 13.00 18.56
N MET A 92 -3.81 12.30 17.48
CA MET A 92 -3.36 12.63 16.13
C MET A 92 -3.79 14.06 15.74
N THR A 93 -2.81 14.90 15.38
CA THR A 93 -3.04 16.25 14.87
C THR A 93 -3.99 16.22 13.69
N GLN A 94 -5.00 17.09 13.69
CA GLN A 94 -5.92 17.24 12.58
C GLN A 94 -5.33 18.20 11.53
N LEU A 95 -5.42 17.82 10.26
CA LEU A 95 -4.92 18.60 9.13
C LEU A 95 -6.08 19.25 8.37
N ALA A 96 -5.83 20.44 7.82
CA ALA A 96 -6.67 21.01 6.77
C ALA A 96 -6.12 20.55 5.42
N LEU A 97 -6.91 19.73 4.72
CA LEU A 97 -6.54 19.10 3.45
C LEU A 97 -7.36 19.69 2.30
N SER A 98 -6.68 20.03 1.21
CA SER A 98 -7.31 20.36 -0.08
C SER A 98 -6.68 19.50 -1.18
N LYS A 99 -7.49 18.95 -2.09
CA LYS A 99 -6.96 18.19 -3.23
C LYS A 99 -6.08 19.08 -4.14
N PRO A 100 -5.00 18.55 -4.73
CA PRO A 100 -4.49 17.19 -4.52
C PRO A 100 -3.85 17.03 -3.13
N ILE A 101 -3.98 15.84 -2.55
CA ILE A 101 -3.40 15.49 -1.25
C ILE A 101 -2.07 14.74 -1.36
N ARG A 102 -1.68 14.34 -2.57
CA ARG A 102 -0.39 13.72 -2.89
C ARG A 102 0.43 14.56 -3.87
N GLY A 103 1.75 14.38 -3.81
CA GLY A 103 2.73 15.01 -4.70
C GLY A 103 3.09 16.43 -4.32
N GLU A 104 3.98 17.04 -5.11
CA GLU A 104 4.58 18.36 -4.86
C GLU A 104 3.55 19.49 -4.79
N SER A 105 2.45 19.38 -5.54
CA SER A 105 1.35 20.35 -5.55
C SER A 105 0.41 20.24 -4.34
N SER A 106 0.61 19.26 -3.46
CA SER A 106 -0.25 19.06 -2.30
C SER A 106 -0.09 20.19 -1.29
N LYS A 107 -1.22 20.73 -0.84
CA LYS A 107 -1.29 21.81 0.16
C LYS A 107 -1.82 21.24 1.46
N ILE A 108 -0.89 20.86 2.33
CA ILE A 108 -1.19 20.32 3.66
C ILE A 108 -1.00 21.43 4.68
N GLN A 109 -2.07 21.84 5.36
CA GLN A 109 -2.02 22.88 6.38
C GLN A 109 -2.25 22.30 7.77
N TYR A 110 -1.48 22.80 8.73
CA TYR A 110 -1.71 22.52 10.14
C TYR A 110 -2.94 23.26 10.63
N LEU A 111 -3.84 22.58 11.36
CA LEU A 111 -4.80 23.30 12.20
C LEU A 111 -4.13 23.86 13.46
N ILE A 112 -3.04 23.22 13.93
CA ILE A 112 -2.24 23.63 15.08
C ILE A 112 -0.75 23.56 14.70
N PRO A 113 -0.02 24.69 14.63
CA PRO A 113 1.33 24.75 14.05
C PRO A 113 2.44 23.91 14.73
N SER A 114 2.22 23.35 15.91
CA SER A 114 3.27 22.72 16.74
C SER A 114 3.26 21.19 16.80
N ASN A 115 2.33 20.50 16.16
CA ASN A 115 2.24 19.04 16.30
C ASN A 115 2.36 18.33 14.94
N THR A 116 3.52 17.77 14.65
CA THR A 116 3.71 16.75 13.60
C THR A 116 2.95 15.47 13.97
N ILE A 117 2.56 14.69 12.96
CA ILE A 117 2.04 13.35 13.15
C ILE A 117 3.24 12.41 13.33
N LYS A 118 3.35 11.80 14.51
CA LYS A 118 4.49 10.96 14.85
C LYS A 118 4.22 9.49 14.52
N ILE A 119 5.16 8.85 13.83
CA ILE A 119 5.22 7.39 13.68
C ILE A 119 6.34 6.89 14.60
N PRO A 120 6.01 6.14 15.66
CA PRO A 120 7.04 5.59 16.53
C PRO A 120 7.81 4.47 15.83
N TYR A 121 9.10 4.29 16.13
CA TYR A 121 9.84 3.11 15.72
C TYR A 121 10.88 2.72 16.76
N GLN A 122 11.39 1.50 16.66
CA GLN A 122 12.57 1.05 17.39
C GLN A 122 13.67 0.68 16.39
N ILE A 123 14.92 0.97 16.77
CA ILE A 123 16.08 0.80 15.88
C ILE A 123 16.24 -0.64 15.36
N ASP A 124 15.84 -1.63 16.16
CA ASP A 124 15.98 -3.05 15.80
C ASP A 124 15.06 -3.48 14.65
N GLN A 125 13.99 -2.72 14.33
CA GLN A 125 13.14 -2.99 13.15
C GLN A 125 13.92 -2.90 11.83
N ILE A 126 15.01 -2.12 11.79
CA ILE A 126 15.83 -1.93 10.59
C ILE A 126 16.50 -3.23 10.13
N ARG A 127 16.70 -4.19 11.06
CA ARG A 127 17.26 -5.52 10.72
C ARG A 127 16.37 -6.30 9.75
N GLN A 128 15.09 -5.94 9.66
CA GLN A 128 14.13 -6.49 8.70
C GLN A 128 13.56 -5.35 7.83
N PRO A 129 14.33 -4.85 6.85
CA PRO A 129 14.01 -3.60 6.16
C PRO A 129 12.68 -3.64 5.40
N GLN A 130 12.31 -4.78 4.81
CA GLN A 130 11.00 -4.92 4.15
C GLN A 130 9.84 -4.84 5.14
N ASP A 131 9.97 -5.43 6.33
CA ASP A 131 8.95 -5.36 7.37
C ASP A 131 8.84 -3.93 7.93
N PHE A 132 9.98 -3.25 8.08
CA PHE A 132 10.00 -1.84 8.48
C PHE A 132 9.34 -0.94 7.43
N ILE A 133 9.63 -1.12 6.14
CA ILE A 133 8.94 -0.39 5.07
C ILE A 133 7.43 -0.68 5.11
N ALA A 134 7.04 -1.96 5.25
CA ALA A 134 5.63 -2.34 5.29
C ALA A 134 4.90 -1.71 6.49
N TYR A 135 5.56 -1.67 7.66
CA TYR A 135 5.10 -0.96 8.86
C TYR A 135 4.87 0.53 8.59
N LEU A 136 5.85 1.23 8.02
CA LEU A 136 5.73 2.65 7.71
C LEU A 136 4.57 2.92 6.75
N VAL A 137 4.46 2.17 5.65
CA VAL A 137 3.39 2.35 4.66
C VAL A 137 2.01 2.07 5.27
N GLN A 138 1.89 1.07 6.16
CA GLN A 138 0.63 0.81 6.86
C GLN A 138 0.24 2.01 7.73
N HIS A 139 1.19 2.63 8.42
CA HIS A 139 0.96 3.89 9.14
C HIS A 139 0.57 5.04 8.21
N LEU A 140 1.25 5.21 7.07
CA LEU A 140 0.94 6.26 6.10
C LEU A 140 -0.50 6.11 5.56
N ALA A 141 -0.89 4.90 5.14
CA ALA A 141 -2.24 4.61 4.69
C ALA A 141 -3.30 4.85 5.78
N SER A 142 -2.99 4.47 7.03
CA SER A 142 -3.87 4.74 8.19
C SER A 142 -4.03 6.23 8.46
N ILE A 143 -2.94 7.00 8.40
CA ILE A 143 -2.94 8.46 8.56
C ILE A 143 -3.78 9.11 7.45
N MET A 144 -3.59 8.72 6.19
CA MET A 144 -4.39 9.24 5.07
C MET A 144 -5.89 9.03 5.31
N LEU A 145 -6.28 7.80 5.66
CA LEU A 145 -7.68 7.45 5.92
C LEU A 145 -8.26 8.27 7.08
N ALA A 146 -7.53 8.36 8.19
CA ALA A 146 -7.97 9.08 9.39
C ALA A 146 -8.15 10.59 9.14
N GLN A 147 -7.22 11.22 8.41
CA GLN A 147 -7.27 12.66 8.14
C GLN A 147 -8.41 13.04 7.19
N LEU A 148 -8.71 12.18 6.22
CA LEU A 148 -9.78 12.42 5.26
C LEU A 148 -11.17 12.04 5.82
N LYS A 149 -11.22 11.36 6.97
CA LYS A 149 -12.45 10.93 7.65
C LYS A 149 -13.39 10.14 6.73
N LEU A 150 -12.81 9.33 5.86
CA LEU A 150 -13.57 8.55 4.88
C LEU A 150 -13.97 7.20 5.45
N THR A 151 -15.13 6.71 5.04
CA THR A 151 -15.54 5.32 5.25
C THR A 151 -15.03 4.46 4.11
N VAL A 152 -14.44 3.32 4.44
CA VAL A 152 -13.93 2.36 3.45
C VAL A 152 -15.05 1.50 2.87
N PRO A 153 -14.93 1.00 1.63
CA PRO A 153 -15.88 0.04 1.08
C PRO A 153 -16.04 -1.20 1.96
N GLY A 154 -17.28 -1.62 2.17
CA GLY A 154 -17.64 -2.71 3.09
C GLY A 154 -17.66 -2.34 4.58
N GLY A 155 -17.42 -1.06 4.92
CA GLY A 155 -17.58 -0.54 6.28
C GLY A 155 -16.34 -0.66 7.16
N ASN A 156 -16.43 -0.10 8.38
CA ASN A 156 -15.28 0.05 9.28
C ASN A 156 -14.68 -1.29 9.75
N ASP A 157 -15.44 -2.38 9.72
CA ASP A 157 -14.94 -3.71 10.08
C ASP A 157 -13.87 -4.22 9.10
N LEU A 158 -13.87 -3.70 7.86
CA LEU A 158 -12.86 -3.99 6.84
C LEU A 158 -11.76 -2.93 6.76
N GLN A 159 -11.72 -1.96 7.69
CA GLN A 159 -10.72 -0.91 7.70
C GLN A 159 -9.27 -1.45 7.72
N PRO A 160 -8.91 -2.48 8.52
CA PRO A 160 -7.56 -3.05 8.48
C PRO A 160 -7.16 -3.59 7.10
N GLN A 161 -8.07 -4.31 6.43
CA GLN A 161 -7.88 -4.87 5.09
C GLN A 161 -7.78 -3.76 4.05
N ALA A 162 -8.62 -2.73 4.17
CA ALA A 162 -8.60 -1.56 3.30
C ALA A 162 -7.25 -0.83 3.41
N ILE A 163 -6.69 -0.66 4.62
CA ILE A 163 -5.37 -0.04 4.81
C ILE A 163 -4.27 -0.81 4.05
N ASP A 164 -4.27 -2.14 4.11
CA ASP A 164 -3.32 -2.97 3.36
C ASP A 164 -3.55 -2.87 1.83
N LEU A 165 -4.79 -2.71 1.38
CA LEU A 165 -5.12 -2.45 -0.02
C LEU A 165 -4.66 -1.06 -0.47
N ILE A 166 -4.83 -0.04 0.37
CA ILE A 166 -4.32 1.32 0.13
C ILE A 166 -2.80 1.28 -0.04
N ALA A 167 -2.10 0.51 0.80
CA ALA A 167 -0.65 0.32 0.64
C ALA A 167 -0.28 -0.29 -0.74
N CYS A 168 -1.06 -1.26 -1.23
CA CYS A 168 -0.90 -1.79 -2.58
C CYS A 168 -1.16 -0.71 -3.66
N PHE A 169 -2.20 0.09 -3.50
CA PHE A 169 -2.53 1.23 -4.37
C PHE A 169 -1.42 2.30 -4.39
N LEU A 170 -0.76 2.54 -3.26
CA LEU A 170 0.38 3.45 -3.14
C LEU A 170 1.66 2.90 -3.82
N GLY A 171 1.63 1.66 -4.33
CA GLY A 171 2.73 1.05 -5.07
C GLY A 171 3.53 0.00 -4.30
N PHE A 172 3.19 -0.29 -3.04
CA PHE A 172 3.97 -1.16 -2.15
C PHE A 172 3.52 -2.63 -2.15
N GLY A 173 2.70 -3.04 -3.13
CA GLY A 173 2.10 -4.38 -3.16
C GLY A 173 3.11 -5.53 -3.18
N VAL A 174 4.32 -5.35 -3.75
CA VAL A 174 5.40 -6.37 -3.69
C VAL A 174 5.89 -6.55 -2.25
N ILE A 175 6.17 -5.45 -1.56
CA ILE A 175 6.64 -5.46 -0.17
C ILE A 175 5.55 -6.04 0.75
N PHE A 176 4.28 -5.66 0.54
CA PHE A 176 3.15 -6.18 1.33
C PHE A 176 2.93 -7.68 1.11
N SER A 177 3.07 -8.15 -0.13
CA SER A 177 2.97 -9.58 -0.48
C SER A 177 4.11 -10.37 0.17
N ASN A 178 5.34 -9.87 0.11
CA ASN A 178 6.50 -10.52 0.71
C ASN A 178 6.43 -10.57 2.25
N THR A 179 5.73 -9.64 2.89
CA THR A 179 5.63 -9.52 4.35
C THR A 179 4.29 -9.99 4.91
N ALA A 180 3.35 -10.44 4.05
CA ALA A 180 2.01 -10.90 4.44
C ALA A 180 2.02 -12.12 5.38
N TYR A 181 3.06 -12.95 5.29
CA TYR A 181 3.32 -14.03 6.23
C TYR A 181 4.71 -13.85 6.85
N GLN A 182 4.74 -13.56 8.16
CA GLN A 182 5.97 -13.41 8.91
C GLN A 182 6.02 -14.41 10.07
N PHE A 183 7.09 -15.22 10.09
CA PHE A 183 7.41 -16.08 11.22
C PHE A 183 7.94 -15.21 12.36
N LYS A 184 7.26 -15.19 13.51
CA LYS A 184 7.61 -14.38 14.69
C LYS A 184 8.77 -14.99 15.49
N GLY A 185 9.87 -15.37 14.83
CA GLY A 185 11.07 -15.88 15.48
C GLY A 185 11.89 -14.74 16.08
N GLY A 186 12.09 -14.73 17.40
CA GLY A 186 12.92 -13.74 18.09
C GLY A 186 12.89 -13.88 19.61
N CYS A 187 13.83 -13.23 20.29
CA CYS A 187 13.80 -13.09 21.75
C CYS A 187 12.53 -12.31 22.16
N GLY A 188 11.67 -12.91 22.97
CA GLY A 188 10.36 -12.37 23.32
C GLY A 188 10.39 -10.99 23.99
N SER A 189 11.52 -10.58 24.60
CA SER A 189 11.70 -9.26 25.22
C SER A 189 12.04 -8.14 24.23
N CYS A 190 12.58 -8.46 23.05
CA CYS A 190 12.94 -7.47 22.02
C CYS A 190 11.80 -7.16 21.04
N ASN A 191 10.67 -7.86 21.15
CA ASN A 191 9.58 -7.75 20.19
C ASN A 191 8.41 -6.91 20.75
N ILE A 192 8.39 -5.62 20.42
CA ILE A 192 7.27 -4.74 20.72
C ILE A 192 6.17 -4.97 19.67
N LYS A 193 5.16 -5.78 20.00
CA LYS A 193 4.07 -6.16 19.07
C LYS A 193 3.38 -4.98 18.39
N ALA A 194 3.23 -3.86 19.09
CA ALA A 194 2.60 -2.64 18.58
C ALA A 194 3.42 -1.95 17.47
N LEU A 195 4.71 -2.25 17.35
CA LEU A 195 5.58 -1.72 16.29
C LEU A 195 5.71 -2.68 15.10
N ASN A 196 4.99 -3.80 15.10
CA ASN A 196 4.95 -4.69 13.95
C ASN A 196 3.78 -4.29 13.03
N ARG A 197 3.96 -4.52 11.72
CA ARG A 197 2.83 -4.51 10.78
C ARG A 197 1.75 -5.49 11.27
N GLN A 198 0.50 -5.04 11.23
CA GLN A 198 -0.66 -5.90 11.50
C GLN A 198 -1.20 -6.40 10.16
N ASN A 199 -0.79 -7.59 9.73
CA ASN A 199 -1.19 -8.14 8.44
C ASN A 199 -2.69 -8.46 8.46
N ALA A 200 -3.49 -7.64 7.77
CA ALA A 200 -4.94 -7.75 7.78
C ALA A 200 -5.48 -8.31 6.48
N LEU A 201 -4.90 -7.92 5.34
CA LEU A 201 -5.26 -8.48 4.05
C LEU A 201 -4.49 -9.79 3.81
N PRO A 202 -5.17 -10.92 3.59
CA PRO A 202 -4.55 -12.20 3.28
C PRO A 202 -3.57 -12.15 2.10
N GLU A 203 -2.60 -13.06 2.10
CA GLU A 203 -1.49 -13.08 1.13
C GLU A 203 -1.99 -13.17 -0.33
N VAL A 204 -2.98 -14.03 -0.61
CA VAL A 204 -3.55 -14.19 -1.96
C VAL A 204 -4.27 -12.92 -2.42
N GLU A 205 -5.02 -12.27 -1.52
CA GLU A 205 -5.75 -11.03 -1.79
C GLU A 205 -4.81 -9.85 -2.00
N THR A 206 -3.73 -9.78 -1.23
CA THR A 206 -2.64 -8.81 -1.41
C THR A 206 -1.98 -8.96 -2.79
N VAL A 207 -1.73 -10.20 -3.21
CA VAL A 207 -1.18 -10.48 -4.56
C VAL A 207 -2.19 -10.12 -5.66
N TYR A 208 -3.49 -10.30 -5.42
CA TYR A 208 -4.53 -9.88 -6.35
C TYR A 208 -4.60 -8.34 -6.47
N ALA A 209 -4.51 -7.61 -5.36
CA ALA A 209 -4.42 -6.14 -5.36
C ALA A 209 -3.14 -5.64 -6.06
N LEU A 210 -2.00 -6.29 -5.85
CA LEU A 210 -0.76 -6.04 -6.61
C LEU A 210 -0.96 -6.25 -8.11
N ALA A 211 -1.65 -7.33 -8.50
CA ALA A 211 -1.96 -7.61 -9.90
C ALA A 211 -2.83 -6.51 -10.52
N LEU A 212 -3.81 -5.98 -9.76
CA LEU A 212 -4.67 -4.87 -10.17
C LEU A 212 -3.89 -3.57 -10.38
N PHE A 213 -2.96 -3.24 -9.48
CA PHE A 213 -2.02 -2.12 -9.68
C PHE A 213 -1.23 -2.29 -10.98
N CYS A 214 -0.68 -3.49 -11.22
CA CYS A 214 0.13 -3.75 -12.41
C CYS A 214 -0.68 -3.63 -13.69
N ALA A 215 -1.87 -4.23 -13.74
CA ALA A 215 -2.74 -4.19 -14.91
C ALA A 215 -3.21 -2.77 -15.22
N SER A 216 -3.62 -2.01 -14.20
CA SER A 216 -4.06 -0.61 -14.35
C SER A 216 -2.95 0.35 -14.78
N LYS A 217 -1.68 0.01 -14.51
CA LYS A 217 -0.49 0.76 -14.94
C LYS A 217 0.18 0.20 -16.20
N GLY A 218 -0.31 -0.91 -16.77
CA GLY A 218 0.32 -1.58 -17.90
C GLY A 218 1.71 -2.16 -17.58
N ILE A 219 1.98 -2.51 -16.33
CA ILE A 219 3.28 -3.02 -15.87
C ILE A 219 3.36 -4.53 -16.09
N ALA A 220 4.37 -4.97 -16.85
CA ALA A 220 4.64 -6.38 -17.04
C ALA A 220 5.10 -7.04 -15.72
N VAL A 221 4.38 -8.07 -15.27
CA VAL A 221 4.70 -8.84 -14.05
C VAL A 221 6.07 -9.53 -14.09
N SER A 222 6.69 -9.66 -15.27
CA SER A 222 8.07 -10.14 -15.40
C SER A 222 9.07 -9.24 -14.67
N LYS A 223 8.81 -7.93 -14.57
CA LYS A 223 9.62 -6.98 -13.78
C LYS A 223 9.53 -7.23 -12.28
N ILE A 224 8.44 -7.85 -11.82
CA ILE A 224 8.18 -8.12 -10.39
C ILE A 224 8.75 -9.46 -9.96
N LYS A 225 8.82 -10.43 -10.88
CA LYS A 225 9.31 -11.80 -10.62
C LYS A 225 10.58 -11.89 -9.77
N PRO A 226 11.64 -11.06 -9.99
CA PRO A 226 12.87 -11.16 -9.20
C PRO A 226 12.72 -10.70 -7.74
N HIS A 227 11.67 -9.92 -7.44
CA HIS A 227 11.49 -9.24 -6.17
C HIS A 227 10.35 -9.81 -5.33
N LEU A 228 9.56 -10.72 -5.89
CA LEU A 228 8.44 -11.37 -5.21
C LEU A 228 8.84 -12.77 -4.75
N LYS A 229 8.39 -13.20 -3.56
CA LYS A 229 8.54 -14.59 -3.11
C LYS A 229 8.04 -15.57 -4.19
N SER A 230 8.83 -16.59 -4.48
CA SER A 230 8.66 -17.45 -5.66
C SER A 230 7.29 -18.16 -5.70
N HIS A 231 6.75 -18.56 -4.55
CA HIS A 231 5.45 -19.22 -4.45
C HIS A 231 4.28 -18.33 -4.85
N LEU A 232 4.44 -17.00 -4.77
CA LEU A 232 3.40 -16.03 -5.10
C LEU A 232 3.33 -15.70 -6.59
N PHE A 233 4.41 -15.94 -7.34
CA PHE A 233 4.50 -15.49 -8.72
C PHE A 233 3.47 -16.16 -9.64
N LYS A 234 3.12 -17.43 -9.38
CA LYS A 234 2.08 -18.13 -10.15
C LYS A 234 0.72 -17.43 -9.97
N THR A 235 0.37 -17.08 -8.74
CA THR A 235 -0.84 -16.35 -8.39
C THR A 235 -0.87 -14.97 -9.03
N LEU A 236 0.22 -14.19 -8.92
CA LEU A 236 0.35 -12.87 -9.55
C LEU A 236 0.13 -12.95 -11.07
N LYS A 237 0.78 -13.90 -11.74
CA LYS A 237 0.67 -14.06 -13.20
C LYS A 237 -0.75 -14.39 -13.63
N SER A 238 -1.43 -15.29 -12.92
CA SER A 238 -2.81 -15.65 -13.20
C SER A 238 -3.76 -14.48 -12.96
N ALA A 239 -3.63 -13.79 -11.82
CA ALA A 239 -4.47 -12.64 -11.46
C ALA A 239 -4.29 -11.51 -12.46
N HIS A 240 -3.05 -11.18 -12.82
CA HIS A 240 -2.77 -10.14 -13.80
C HIS A 240 -3.38 -10.47 -15.17
N LYS A 241 -3.35 -11.73 -15.60
CA LYS A 241 -3.96 -12.16 -16.87
C LYS A 241 -5.48 -11.99 -16.84
N GLU A 242 -6.13 -12.46 -15.76
CA GLU A 242 -7.58 -12.30 -15.56
C GLU A 242 -7.98 -10.83 -15.55
N ILE A 243 -7.33 -10.02 -14.72
CA ILE A 243 -7.61 -8.58 -14.58
C ILE A 243 -7.36 -7.83 -15.89
N THR A 244 -6.25 -8.11 -16.58
CA THR A 244 -5.96 -7.46 -17.88
C THR A 244 -7.00 -7.81 -18.94
N TYR A 245 -7.53 -9.03 -18.91
CA TYR A 245 -8.63 -9.43 -19.80
C TYR A 245 -9.89 -8.62 -19.46
N ASN A 246 -10.26 -8.57 -18.18
CA ASN A 246 -11.45 -7.82 -17.73
C ASN A 246 -11.33 -6.31 -18.02
N LEU A 247 -10.18 -5.70 -17.76
CA LEU A 247 -9.91 -4.27 -18.01
C LEU A 247 -9.74 -3.91 -19.50
N LYS A 248 -9.77 -4.87 -20.43
CA LYS A 248 -9.74 -4.61 -21.89
C LYS A 248 -11.09 -4.82 -22.56
N ASP A 249 -11.91 -5.68 -21.99
CA ASP A 249 -13.25 -5.92 -22.50
C ASP A 249 -14.15 -4.74 -22.09
N LYS A 250 -14.54 -3.93 -23.07
CA LYS A 250 -15.41 -2.77 -22.87
C LYS A 250 -16.76 -3.12 -22.28
N ASN A 251 -17.16 -4.39 -22.33
CA ASN A 251 -18.44 -4.84 -21.80
C ASN A 251 -18.39 -5.21 -20.32
N THR A 252 -17.23 -5.18 -19.67
CA THR A 252 -17.12 -5.46 -18.24
C THR A 252 -17.46 -4.22 -17.42
N GLN A 253 -18.07 -4.45 -16.25
CA GLN A 253 -18.40 -3.38 -15.31
C GLN A 253 -17.12 -2.69 -14.81
N GLU A 254 -16.06 -3.46 -14.63
CA GLU A 254 -14.73 -3.02 -14.19
C GLU A 254 -14.08 -2.07 -15.19
N TYR A 255 -14.19 -2.34 -16.50
CA TYR A 255 -13.73 -1.43 -17.55
C TYR A 255 -14.47 -0.09 -17.44
N GLN A 256 -15.80 -0.12 -17.41
CA GLN A 256 -16.62 1.10 -17.43
C GLN A 256 -16.35 1.98 -16.21
N LEU A 257 -16.27 1.39 -15.02
CA LEU A 257 -15.98 2.12 -13.78
C LEU A 257 -14.56 2.69 -13.78
N PHE A 258 -13.56 1.93 -14.24
CA PHE A 258 -12.19 2.40 -14.29
C PHE A 258 -12.05 3.60 -15.24
N PHE A 259 -12.70 3.60 -16.41
CA PHE A 259 -12.65 4.73 -17.34
C PHE A 259 -13.42 5.97 -16.87
N GLN A 260 -14.58 5.79 -16.21
CA GLN A 260 -15.33 6.90 -15.61
C GLN A 260 -14.55 7.62 -14.51
N VAL A 261 -13.89 6.87 -13.63
CA VAL A 261 -13.09 7.44 -12.53
C VAL A 261 -11.81 8.09 -13.05
N THR A 262 -11.23 7.53 -14.11
CA THR A 262 -9.95 8.02 -14.62
C THR A 262 -10.08 9.20 -15.57
N ASN A 263 -11.19 9.35 -16.31
CA ASN A 263 -11.43 10.48 -17.19
C ASN A 263 -12.80 11.10 -16.88
N PRO A 264 -12.95 11.79 -15.73
CA PRO A 264 -14.17 12.53 -15.45
C PRO A 264 -14.32 13.66 -16.48
N ALA A 265 -15.55 13.86 -16.95
CA ALA A 265 -15.92 14.92 -17.90
C ALA A 265 -15.61 16.33 -17.36
#